data_AF-A0A816H536-F1
#
_entry.id   AF-A0A816H536-F1
#
_cell.length_a   1.000
_cell.length_b   1.000
_cell.length_c   1.000
_cell.angle_alpha   90.00
_cell.angle_beta   90.00
_cell.angle_gamma   90.00
#
_symmetry.space_group_name_H-M   'P 1'
#
loop_
_entity.id
_entity.type
_entity.pdbx_description
1 polymer ?
#
loop_
_entity_poly.entity_id
_entity_poly.type
_entity_poly.pdbx_seq_one_letter_code
_entity_poly.pdbx_strand_id
1 'polypeptide(L)'
;MNSSSVEIDTHFPVGGCLPKQPTGALQLLTKHPEYDGRQVTIAVIDTGIDPVANGLQKTSTGDVKLIDLRDSTGSGDVDISTIVKITNQSEEFIQGLSGRKLKIPSSWKNPSGNYHIGIKALKQLIPNAAFERLSKERREKFDLEHRQALADAQRQLDEHISKFSSPNEEQKLIREEFQSFVDALKEVEKKYNDPGPFLDCIAWNDGDKWIACIDTSEQGDLNQCKCLTNYYDSHQFATFSVIGLISKD
;
A
#
# COMPACT_ATOMS: atom_id res chain seq x y z
N MET A 1 -7.74 -36.51 46.81
CA MET A 1 -7.30 -35.17 46.37
C MET A 1 -7.55 -35.09 44.88
N ASN A 2 -8.71 -34.60 44.45
CA ASN A 2 -8.97 -34.33 43.03
C ASN A 2 -8.64 -32.88 42.77
N SER A 3 -7.55 -32.68 42.02
CA SER A 3 -7.19 -31.40 41.42
C SER A 3 -8.14 -31.18 40.24
N SER A 4 -9.16 -30.35 40.45
CA SER A 4 -9.95 -29.78 39.36
C SER A 4 -9.15 -28.64 38.75
N SER A 5 -8.61 -28.88 37.55
CA SER A 5 -8.00 -27.87 36.69
C SER A 5 -9.05 -26.82 36.31
N VAL A 6 -8.78 -25.56 36.68
CA VAL A 6 -9.58 -24.41 36.25
C VAL A 6 -9.28 -24.17 34.77
N GLU A 7 -10.26 -24.43 33.91
CA GLU A 7 -10.22 -23.94 32.52
C GLU A 7 -10.38 -22.42 32.57
N ILE A 8 -9.33 -21.71 32.15
CA ILE A 8 -9.36 -20.27 31.97
C ILE A 8 -10.06 -20.03 30.63
N ASP A 9 -11.28 -19.48 30.68
CA ASP A 9 -11.99 -19.03 29.48
C ASP A 9 -11.21 -17.88 28.85
N THR A 10 -10.50 -18.16 27.76
CA THR A 10 -9.70 -17.20 27.00
C THR A 10 -10.55 -16.34 26.06
N HIS A 11 -11.88 -16.44 26.12
CA HIS A 11 -12.77 -15.67 25.25
C HIS A 11 -12.94 -14.23 25.75
N PHE A 12 -12.45 -13.26 24.98
CA PHE A 12 -12.70 -11.84 25.23
C PHE A 12 -14.22 -11.60 25.31
N PRO A 13 -14.74 -10.88 26.32
CA PRO A 13 -16.17 -10.73 26.51
C PRO A 13 -16.77 -9.77 25.47
N VAL A 14 -17.07 -10.30 24.28
CA VAL A 14 -17.72 -9.57 23.17
C VAL A 14 -19.05 -8.94 23.60
N GLY A 15 -19.71 -9.53 24.59
CA GLY A 15 -20.98 -9.05 25.16
C GLY A 15 -20.89 -7.68 25.87
N GLY A 16 -19.69 -7.23 26.27
CA GLY A 16 -19.46 -5.97 26.97
C GLY A 16 -19.05 -4.79 26.07
N CYS A 17 -18.69 -5.02 24.81
CA CYS A 17 -18.19 -3.98 23.91
C CYS A 17 -19.26 -2.97 23.48
N LEU A 18 -20.52 -3.39 23.51
CA LEU A 18 -21.67 -2.54 23.21
C LEU A 18 -22.62 -2.54 24.41
N PRO A 19 -23.12 -1.38 24.85
CA PRO A 19 -23.97 -1.25 26.04
C PRO A 19 -25.40 -1.78 25.81
N LYS A 20 -25.58 -2.99 25.29
CA LYS A 20 -26.87 -3.58 24.91
C LYS A 20 -27.81 -3.85 26.09
N GLN A 21 -27.25 -4.20 27.25
CA GLN A 21 -27.99 -4.39 28.49
C GLN A 21 -28.48 -3.07 29.11
N PRO A 22 -27.61 -2.08 29.39
CA PRO A 22 -28.05 -0.82 30.00
C PRO A 22 -28.93 0.04 29.07
N THR A 23 -28.80 -0.10 27.74
CA THR A 23 -29.71 0.58 26.79
C THR A 23 -31.06 -0.13 26.64
N GLY A 24 -31.24 -1.32 27.21
CA GLY A 24 -32.44 -2.13 27.05
C GLY A 24 -32.59 -2.80 25.67
N ALA A 25 -31.62 -2.62 24.76
CA ALA A 25 -31.65 -3.21 23.42
C ALA A 25 -31.77 -4.74 23.47
N LEU A 26 -31.11 -5.39 24.42
CA LEU A 26 -31.23 -6.85 24.59
C LEU A 26 -32.65 -7.26 24.99
N GLN A 27 -33.30 -6.51 25.88
CA GLN A 27 -34.67 -6.82 26.33
C GLN A 27 -35.70 -6.61 25.22
N LEU A 28 -35.49 -5.58 24.36
CA LEU A 28 -36.30 -5.36 23.16
C LEU A 28 -36.21 -6.56 22.22
N LEU A 29 -34.99 -7.02 21.91
CA LEU A 29 -34.76 -8.17 21.03
C LEU A 29 -35.29 -9.48 21.62
N THR A 30 -35.19 -9.70 22.93
CA THR A 30 -35.78 -10.89 23.57
C THR A 30 -37.30 -10.91 23.43
N LYS A 31 -37.97 -9.75 23.51
CA LYS A 31 -39.44 -9.65 23.35
C LYS A 31 -39.88 -9.66 21.89
N HIS A 32 -39.08 -9.10 21.01
CA HIS A 32 -39.34 -8.99 19.57
C HIS A 32 -38.09 -9.44 18.79
N PRO A 33 -37.88 -10.76 18.61
CA PRO A 33 -36.68 -11.30 17.97
C PRO A 33 -36.40 -10.76 16.56
N GLU A 34 -37.45 -10.31 15.88
CA GLU A 34 -37.39 -9.80 14.51
C GLU A 34 -37.11 -8.29 14.44
N TYR A 35 -37.03 -7.58 15.57
CA TYR A 35 -36.74 -6.14 15.64
C TYR A 35 -35.23 -5.87 15.70
N ASP A 36 -34.47 -6.61 14.92
CA ASP A 36 -33.01 -6.60 14.84
C ASP A 36 -32.45 -5.64 13.76
N GLY A 37 -33.33 -4.85 13.15
CA GLY A 37 -32.97 -3.88 12.12
C GLY A 37 -32.94 -4.45 10.71
N ARG A 38 -33.39 -5.70 10.49
CA ARG A 38 -33.59 -6.23 9.13
C ARG A 38 -34.46 -5.30 8.29
N GLN A 39 -34.18 -5.24 6.99
CA GLN A 39 -34.83 -4.35 6.01
C GLN A 39 -34.59 -2.84 6.24
N VAL A 40 -33.72 -2.45 7.18
CA VAL A 40 -33.30 -1.07 7.39
C VAL A 40 -31.86 -0.88 6.89
N THR A 41 -31.63 0.18 6.12
CA THR A 41 -30.29 0.62 5.70
C THR A 41 -29.93 1.90 6.43
N ILE A 42 -28.71 1.97 6.97
CA ILE A 42 -28.21 3.14 7.70
C ILE A 42 -27.03 3.71 6.93
N ALA A 43 -27.08 5.00 6.62
CA ALA A 43 -25.92 5.75 6.13
C ALA A 43 -25.19 6.36 7.33
N VAL A 44 -23.89 6.07 7.45
CA VAL A 44 -23.01 6.65 8.47
C VAL A 44 -22.13 7.69 7.80
N ILE A 45 -22.25 8.95 8.23
CA ILE A 45 -21.42 10.06 7.76
C ILE A 45 -20.43 10.37 8.86
N ASP A 46 -19.22 9.82 8.74
CA ASP A 46 -18.14 9.94 9.72
C ASP A 46 -16.80 9.98 8.97
N THR A 47 -15.70 9.89 9.70
CA THR A 47 -14.31 9.83 9.25
C THR A 47 -13.94 8.54 8.51
N GLY A 48 -14.81 7.53 8.52
CA GLY A 48 -14.61 6.26 7.81
C GLY A 48 -15.05 5.06 8.63
N ILE A 49 -14.83 3.88 8.07
CA ILE A 49 -15.13 2.59 8.70
C ILE A 49 -14.15 1.53 8.19
N ASP A 50 -13.74 0.61 9.06
CA ASP A 50 -12.91 -0.52 8.66
C ASP A 50 -13.80 -1.67 8.14
N PRO A 51 -13.75 -2.00 6.83
CA PRO A 51 -14.54 -3.10 6.27
C PRO A 51 -14.11 -4.48 6.77
N VAL A 52 -12.95 -4.61 7.41
CA VAL A 52 -12.44 -5.87 8.00
C VAL A 52 -12.98 -6.09 9.41
N ALA A 53 -13.51 -5.04 10.06
CA ALA A 53 -13.89 -5.13 11.47
C ALA A 53 -14.92 -6.24 11.73
N ASN A 54 -14.67 -7.00 12.80
CA ASN A 54 -15.55 -8.07 13.24
C ASN A 54 -16.92 -7.48 13.63
N GLY A 55 -18.00 -8.06 13.11
CA GLY A 55 -19.37 -7.58 13.31
C GLY A 55 -19.90 -6.64 12.21
N LEU A 56 -19.09 -6.30 11.20
CA LEU A 56 -19.51 -5.59 9.99
C LEU A 56 -19.59 -6.46 8.73
N GLN A 57 -19.25 -7.75 8.86
CA GLN A 57 -19.23 -8.68 7.73
C GLN A 57 -20.65 -9.07 7.28
N LYS A 58 -21.49 -9.50 8.23
CA LYS A 58 -22.83 -10.03 7.95
C LYS A 58 -23.90 -9.46 8.87
N THR A 59 -25.12 -9.38 8.36
CA THR A 59 -26.34 -9.10 9.13
C THR A 59 -26.78 -10.33 9.93
N SER A 60 -27.81 -10.20 10.76
CA SER A 60 -28.45 -11.33 11.45
C SER A 60 -29.07 -12.36 10.50
N THR A 61 -29.42 -11.94 9.28
CA THR A 61 -29.96 -12.79 8.21
C THR A 61 -28.87 -13.42 7.32
N GLY A 62 -27.60 -13.08 7.53
CA GLY A 62 -26.47 -13.63 6.78
C GLY A 62 -26.08 -12.83 5.53
N ASP A 63 -26.80 -11.75 5.23
CA ASP A 63 -26.52 -10.84 4.11
C ASP A 63 -25.29 -9.96 4.40
N VAL A 64 -24.71 -9.35 3.36
CA VAL A 64 -23.61 -8.39 3.51
C VAL A 64 -24.11 -7.16 4.29
N LYS A 65 -23.40 -6.79 5.35
CA LYS A 65 -23.81 -5.67 6.22
C LYS A 65 -23.28 -4.32 5.75
N LEU A 66 -22.03 -4.25 5.30
CA LEU A 66 -21.47 -3.03 4.70
C LEU A 66 -21.63 -3.09 3.18
N ILE A 67 -22.70 -2.45 2.68
CA ILE A 67 -23.10 -2.52 1.26
C ILE A 67 -22.50 -1.42 0.38
N ASP A 68 -22.02 -0.32 0.97
CA ASP A 68 -21.33 0.74 0.23
C ASP A 68 -20.31 1.45 1.13
N LEU A 69 -19.26 2.01 0.53
CA LEU A 69 -18.18 2.73 1.20
C LEU A 69 -17.68 3.84 0.28
N ARG A 70 -17.78 5.10 0.73
CA ARG A 70 -17.40 6.27 -0.06
C ARG A 70 -16.58 7.25 0.74
N ASP A 71 -15.49 7.72 0.13
CA ASP A 71 -14.78 8.92 0.57
C ASP A 71 -15.40 10.13 -0.13
N SER A 72 -16.08 10.99 0.63
CA SER A 72 -16.66 12.24 0.12
C SER A 72 -15.73 13.45 0.28
N THR A 73 -14.51 13.25 0.76
CA THR A 73 -13.51 14.33 0.96
C THR A 73 -12.65 14.57 -0.28
N GLY A 74 -12.59 13.60 -1.19
CA GLY A 74 -11.71 13.60 -2.36
C GLY A 74 -10.24 13.27 -2.03
N SER A 75 -9.93 12.90 -0.79
CA SER A 75 -8.56 12.57 -0.39
C SER A 75 -8.00 11.37 -1.16
N GLY A 76 -8.87 10.41 -1.50
CA GLY A 76 -8.55 9.25 -2.32
C GLY A 76 -8.56 9.49 -3.83
N ASP A 77 -8.91 10.69 -4.31
CA ASP A 77 -9.05 10.94 -5.74
C ASP A 77 -7.71 10.82 -6.47
N VAL A 78 -7.77 10.27 -7.68
CA VAL A 78 -6.64 10.09 -8.59
C VAL A 78 -7.04 10.61 -9.97
N ASP A 79 -6.27 11.55 -10.50
CA ASP A 79 -6.43 11.99 -11.90
C ASP A 79 -5.96 10.87 -12.83
N ILE A 80 -6.91 10.31 -13.59
CA ILE A 80 -6.71 9.25 -14.58
C ILE A 80 -7.04 9.71 -16.01
N SER A 81 -6.97 11.02 -16.26
CA SER A 81 -7.22 11.62 -17.57
C SER A 81 -6.20 11.21 -18.64
N THR A 82 -5.01 10.74 -18.22
CA THR A 82 -3.97 10.26 -19.13
C THR A 82 -4.33 8.86 -19.63
N ILE A 83 -4.43 8.71 -20.96
CA ILE A 83 -4.77 7.44 -21.61
C ILE A 83 -3.56 6.92 -22.37
N VAL A 84 -3.20 5.67 -22.13
CA VAL A 84 -2.11 4.97 -22.81
C VAL A 84 -2.57 3.64 -23.40
N LYS A 85 -1.79 3.11 -24.34
CA LYS A 85 -1.93 1.76 -24.88
C LYS A 85 -0.62 1.01 -24.64
N ILE A 86 -0.67 -0.31 -24.74
CA ILE A 86 0.53 -1.16 -24.64
C ILE A 86 1.55 -0.73 -25.71
N THR A 87 2.73 -0.32 -25.26
CA THR A 87 3.77 0.24 -26.14
C THR A 87 4.55 -0.85 -26.87
N ASN A 88 4.76 -1.99 -26.21
CA ASN A 88 5.46 -3.13 -26.78
C ASN A 88 4.64 -4.41 -26.59
N GLN A 89 4.15 -4.98 -27.69
CA GLN A 89 3.36 -6.22 -27.67
C GLN A 89 4.17 -7.46 -27.25
N SER A 90 5.51 -7.44 -27.33
CA SER A 90 6.34 -8.58 -26.90
C SER A 90 6.51 -8.68 -25.39
N GLU A 91 6.47 -7.54 -24.69
CA GLU A 91 6.67 -7.46 -23.23
C GLU A 91 5.38 -7.06 -22.47
N GLU A 92 4.29 -6.75 -23.19
CA GLU A 92 2.98 -6.34 -22.70
C GLU A 92 3.05 -5.32 -21.54
N PHE A 93 3.81 -4.24 -21.71
CA PHE A 93 3.90 -3.18 -20.69
C PHE A 93 3.38 -1.82 -21.16
N ILE A 94 2.99 -1.01 -20.19
CA ILE A 94 2.76 0.43 -20.31
C ILE A 94 3.76 1.19 -19.44
N GLN A 95 4.09 2.43 -19.80
CA GLN A 95 4.89 3.30 -18.92
C GLN A 95 3.95 4.05 -17.97
N GLY A 96 4.11 3.83 -16.67
CA GLY A 96 3.38 4.54 -15.62
C GLY A 96 3.84 6.00 -15.50
N LEU A 97 3.04 6.83 -14.83
CA LEU A 97 3.38 8.24 -14.58
C LEU A 97 4.57 8.38 -13.62
N SER A 98 4.86 7.34 -12.82
CA SER A 98 6.09 7.25 -12.03
C SER A 98 7.37 7.08 -12.88
N GLY A 99 7.21 6.76 -14.18
CA GLY A 99 8.29 6.33 -15.07
C GLY A 99 8.56 4.82 -15.06
N ARG A 100 7.96 4.04 -14.14
CA ARG A 100 8.10 2.58 -14.12
C ARG A 100 7.44 1.92 -15.33
N LYS A 101 7.99 0.79 -15.75
CA LYS A 101 7.34 -0.11 -16.70
C LYS A 101 6.36 -1.00 -15.93
N LEU A 102 5.08 -0.88 -16.25
CA LEU A 102 4.02 -1.66 -15.61
C LEU A 102 3.64 -2.81 -16.53
N LYS A 103 3.96 -4.04 -16.11
CA LYS A 103 3.68 -5.24 -16.89
C LYS A 103 2.19 -5.59 -16.76
N ILE A 104 1.48 -5.56 -17.88
CA ILE A 104 0.06 -5.89 -17.95
C ILE A 104 -0.11 -7.41 -17.95
N PRO A 105 -0.88 -7.98 -17.02
CA PRO A 105 -1.23 -9.40 -17.05
C PRO A 105 -2.06 -9.73 -18.30
N SER A 106 -1.67 -10.76 -19.05
CA SER A 106 -2.39 -11.22 -20.23
C SER A 106 -3.81 -11.74 -19.93
N SER A 107 -4.12 -12.01 -18.66
CA SER A 107 -5.46 -12.38 -18.18
C SER A 107 -6.43 -11.20 -18.14
N TRP A 108 -5.95 -9.95 -18.24
CA TRP A 108 -6.80 -8.77 -18.19
C TRP A 108 -7.56 -8.59 -19.50
N LYS A 109 -8.88 -8.50 -19.39
CA LYS A 109 -9.74 -8.15 -20.53
C LYS A 109 -9.77 -6.63 -20.65
N ASN A 110 -9.49 -6.12 -21.84
CA ASN A 110 -9.65 -4.71 -22.18
C ASN A 110 -9.99 -4.57 -23.67
N PRO A 111 -11.27 -4.64 -24.06
CA PRO A 111 -11.68 -4.59 -25.45
C PRO A 111 -11.27 -3.30 -26.18
N SER A 112 -11.16 -2.19 -25.44
CA SER A 112 -10.77 -0.89 -25.99
C SER A 112 -9.27 -0.78 -26.27
N GLY A 113 -8.45 -1.56 -25.56
CA GLY A 113 -6.99 -1.43 -25.49
C GLY A 113 -6.50 -0.15 -24.80
N ASN A 114 -7.39 0.69 -24.27
CA ASN A 114 -7.06 1.92 -23.56
C ASN A 114 -6.89 1.65 -22.06
N TYR A 115 -5.78 2.09 -21.49
CA TYR A 115 -5.55 2.14 -20.06
C TYR A 115 -5.52 3.59 -19.59
N HIS A 116 -6.34 3.91 -18.61
CA HIS A 116 -6.32 5.19 -17.92
C HIS A 116 -5.32 5.09 -16.78
N ILE A 117 -4.33 5.98 -16.75
CA ILE A 117 -3.26 5.93 -15.75
C ILE A 117 -3.24 7.19 -14.90
N GLY A 118 -2.90 7.00 -13.63
CA GLY A 118 -2.74 8.03 -12.63
C GLY A 118 -1.64 7.66 -11.64
N ILE A 119 -1.35 8.55 -10.70
CA ILE A 119 -0.37 8.33 -9.65
C ILE A 119 -0.86 8.91 -8.32
N LYS A 120 -0.58 8.22 -7.22
CA LYS A 120 -0.93 8.68 -5.87
C LYS A 120 0.24 8.50 -4.91
N ALA A 121 0.58 9.54 -4.17
CA ALA A 121 1.58 9.43 -3.10
C ALA A 121 0.98 8.69 -1.90
N LEU A 122 1.62 7.62 -1.43
CA LEU A 122 1.12 6.82 -0.31
C LEU A 122 0.95 7.67 0.96
N LYS A 123 1.81 8.68 1.17
CA LYS A 123 1.71 9.65 2.27
C LYS A 123 0.34 10.33 2.37
N GLN A 124 -0.37 10.49 1.25
CA GLN A 124 -1.69 11.12 1.23
C GLN A 124 -2.82 10.17 1.66
N LEU A 125 -2.57 8.86 1.67
CA LEU A 125 -3.57 7.82 1.92
C LEU A 125 -3.48 7.24 3.33
N ILE A 126 -2.37 7.46 4.03
CA ILE A 126 -2.08 6.80 5.31
C ILE A 126 -1.87 7.81 6.44
N PRO A 127 -2.13 7.43 7.70
CA PRO A 127 -1.86 8.29 8.84
C PRO A 127 -0.37 8.68 8.93
N ASN A 128 -0.08 9.89 9.41
CA ASN A 128 1.29 10.40 9.54
C ASN A 128 2.20 9.46 10.33
N ALA A 129 1.71 8.88 11.44
CA ALA A 129 2.50 7.95 12.25
C ALA A 129 2.93 6.68 11.48
N ALA A 130 2.06 6.17 10.60
CA ALA A 130 2.39 5.04 9.74
C ALA A 130 3.41 5.44 8.66
N PHE A 131 3.28 6.65 8.12
CA PHE A 131 4.24 7.19 7.15
C PHE A 131 5.63 7.44 7.77
N GLU A 132 5.70 7.93 9.00
CA GLU A 132 6.97 8.13 9.72
C GLU A 132 7.70 6.81 9.97
N ARG A 133 6.97 5.76 10.38
CA ARG A 133 7.52 4.40 10.50
C ARG A 133 8.09 3.89 9.18
N LEU A 134 7.31 3.99 8.10
CA LEU A 134 7.74 3.59 6.77
C LEU A 134 8.97 4.37 6.29
N SER A 135 8.99 5.69 6.53
CA SER A 135 10.12 6.54 6.17
C SER A 135 11.40 6.14 6.90
N LYS A 136 11.28 5.76 8.18
CA LYS A 136 12.40 5.25 8.98
C LYS A 136 12.92 3.92 8.45
N GLU A 137 12.05 2.95 8.19
CA GLU A 137 12.45 1.64 7.62
C GLU A 137 13.16 1.80 6.27
N ARG A 138 12.65 2.70 5.41
CA ARG A 138 13.27 3.01 4.12
C ARG A 138 14.64 3.69 4.28
N ARG A 139 14.76 4.62 5.23
CA ARG A 139 16.04 5.26 5.55
C ARG A 139 17.07 4.25 6.06
N GLU A 140 16.67 3.33 6.94
CA GLU A 140 17.56 2.29 7.46
C GLU A 140 18.08 1.38 6.33
N LYS A 141 17.22 1.00 5.39
CA LYS A 141 17.62 0.23 4.20
C LYS A 141 18.59 1.02 3.32
N PHE A 142 18.28 2.30 3.04
CA PHE A 142 19.18 3.19 2.31
C PHE A 142 20.54 3.30 2.98
N ASP A 143 20.59 3.56 4.29
CA ASP A 143 21.85 3.74 5.02
C ASP A 143 22.73 2.50 4.98
N LEU A 144 22.12 1.29 4.99
CA LEU A 144 22.86 0.04 4.86
C LEU A 144 23.52 -0.11 3.49
N GLU A 145 22.73 0.05 2.41
CA GLU A 145 23.20 -0.08 1.03
C GLU A 145 24.20 1.05 0.67
N HIS A 146 23.91 2.27 1.12
CA HIS A 146 24.75 3.44 0.87
C HIS A 146 26.11 3.34 1.56
N ARG A 147 26.16 2.87 2.81
CA ARG A 147 27.42 2.68 3.53
C ARG A 147 28.32 1.65 2.84
N GLN A 148 27.75 0.58 2.30
CA GLN A 148 28.48 -0.42 1.51
C GLN A 148 29.04 0.21 0.24
N ALA A 149 28.20 0.89 -0.55
CA ALA A 149 28.62 1.55 -1.78
C ALA A 149 29.73 2.61 -1.55
N LEU A 150 29.61 3.39 -0.47
CA LEU A 150 30.62 4.40 -0.11
C LEU A 150 31.94 3.74 0.32
N ALA A 151 31.89 2.65 1.09
CA ALA A 151 33.08 1.91 1.50
C ALA A 151 33.80 1.29 0.28
N ASP A 152 33.04 0.72 -0.66
CA ASP A 152 33.60 0.14 -1.90
C ASP A 152 34.22 1.21 -2.80
N ALA A 153 33.57 2.37 -2.95
CA ALA A 153 34.09 3.50 -3.72
C ALA A 153 35.37 4.07 -3.08
N GLN A 154 35.39 4.24 -1.76
CA GLN A 154 36.57 4.71 -1.03
C GLN A 154 37.73 3.71 -1.15
N ARG A 155 37.44 2.41 -1.08
CA ARG A 155 38.44 1.36 -1.27
C ARG A 155 39.07 1.41 -2.67
N GLN A 156 38.28 1.61 -3.72
CA GLN A 156 38.81 1.74 -5.08
C GLN A 156 39.75 2.96 -5.21
N LEU A 157 39.39 4.09 -4.60
CA LEU A 157 40.22 5.28 -4.56
C LEU A 157 41.56 5.01 -3.83
N ASP A 158 41.51 4.38 -2.65
CA ASP A 158 42.70 4.10 -1.84
C ASP A 158 43.63 3.06 -2.50
N GLU A 159 43.06 2.02 -3.12
CA GLU A 159 43.78 1.03 -3.92
C GLU A 159 44.49 1.70 -5.12
N HIS A 160 43.82 2.63 -5.80
CA HIS A 160 44.44 3.37 -6.92
C HIS A 160 45.57 4.30 -6.44
N ILE A 161 45.38 5.02 -5.34
CA ILE A 161 46.40 5.90 -4.74
C ILE A 161 47.63 5.10 -4.30
N SER A 162 47.42 3.94 -3.67
CA SER A 162 48.53 3.10 -3.19
C SER A 162 49.30 2.44 -4.34
N LYS A 163 48.63 2.04 -5.42
CA LYS A 163 49.25 1.43 -6.60
C LYS A 163 50.05 2.43 -7.44
N PHE A 164 49.60 3.69 -7.52
CA PHE A 164 50.21 4.72 -8.34
C PHE A 164 50.68 5.91 -7.49
N SER A 165 51.79 5.73 -6.77
CA SER A 165 52.42 6.78 -5.95
C SER A 165 52.99 7.96 -6.76
N SER A 166 53.23 7.77 -8.07
CA SER A 166 53.63 8.82 -9.01
C SER A 166 52.87 8.64 -10.33
N PRO A 167 51.60 9.10 -10.38
CA PRO A 167 50.71 8.81 -11.50
C PRO A 167 51.05 9.64 -12.75
N ASN A 168 50.93 9.02 -13.91
CA ASN A 168 50.87 9.74 -15.19
C ASN A 168 49.53 10.49 -15.35
N GLU A 169 49.37 11.27 -16.42
CA GLU A 169 48.16 12.09 -16.63
C GLU A 169 46.86 11.25 -16.68
N GLU A 170 46.88 10.10 -17.34
CA GLU A 170 45.73 9.19 -17.40
C GLU A 170 45.33 8.66 -16.01
N GLN A 171 46.32 8.25 -15.21
CA GLN A 171 46.10 7.77 -13.84
C GLN A 171 45.61 8.88 -12.90
N LYS A 172 45.96 10.15 -13.16
CA LYS A 172 45.40 11.29 -12.43
C LYS A 172 43.92 11.47 -12.75
N LEU A 173 43.53 11.40 -14.03
CA LEU A 173 42.12 11.50 -14.44
C LEU A 173 41.26 10.40 -13.78
N ILE A 174 41.75 9.15 -13.78
CA ILE A 174 41.05 8.03 -13.12
C ILE A 174 40.91 8.27 -11.61
N ARG A 175 41.96 8.81 -10.97
CA ARG A 175 41.91 9.15 -9.54
C ARG A 175 40.86 10.24 -9.26
N GLU A 176 40.80 11.27 -10.09
CA GLU A 176 39.80 12.34 -10.00
C GLU A 176 38.39 11.81 -10.20
N GLU A 177 38.21 10.84 -11.10
CA GLU A 177 36.93 10.14 -11.31
C GLU A 177 36.51 9.36 -10.05
N PHE A 178 37.40 8.55 -9.45
CA PHE A 178 37.10 7.84 -8.20
C PHE A 178 36.78 8.80 -7.05
N GLN A 179 37.53 9.89 -6.91
CA GLN A 179 37.24 10.93 -5.93
C GLN A 179 35.87 11.56 -6.17
N SER A 180 35.53 11.85 -7.43
CA SER A 180 34.23 12.40 -7.81
C SER A 180 33.08 11.46 -7.47
N PHE A 181 33.25 10.14 -7.64
CA PHE A 181 32.25 9.16 -7.21
C PHE A 181 32.05 9.15 -5.68
N VAL A 182 33.13 9.18 -4.90
CA VAL A 182 33.06 9.27 -3.43
C VAL A 182 32.33 10.55 -3.00
N ASP A 183 32.68 11.69 -3.60
CA ASP A 183 32.09 12.98 -3.25
C ASP A 183 30.60 13.04 -3.67
N ALA A 184 30.25 12.47 -4.81
CA ALA A 184 28.86 12.33 -5.25
C ALA A 184 28.05 11.49 -4.25
N LEU A 185 28.59 10.36 -3.77
CA LEU A 185 27.92 9.52 -2.77
C LEU A 185 27.70 10.29 -1.46
N LYS A 186 28.72 10.99 -0.94
CA LYS A 186 28.59 11.83 0.26
C LYS A 186 27.52 12.92 0.10
N GLU A 187 27.45 13.55 -1.07
CA GLU A 187 26.43 14.55 -1.36
C GLU A 187 25.02 13.96 -1.44
N VAL A 188 24.85 12.73 -1.95
CA VAL A 188 23.57 12.01 -1.93
C VAL A 188 23.10 11.75 -0.50
N GLU A 189 23.99 11.29 0.39
CA GLU A 189 23.64 11.08 1.82
C GLU A 189 23.21 12.38 2.51
N LYS A 190 23.98 13.46 2.28
CA LYS A 190 23.73 14.78 2.88
C LYS A 190 22.42 15.40 2.40
N LYS A 191 22.07 15.20 1.13
CA LYS A 191 20.84 15.72 0.50
C LYS A 191 19.72 14.70 0.47
N TYR A 192 19.83 13.61 1.25
CA TYR A 192 18.83 12.57 1.27
C TYR A 192 17.45 13.14 1.59
N ASN A 193 16.51 12.92 0.67
CA ASN A 193 15.12 13.30 0.82
C ASN A 193 14.26 12.28 0.08
N ASP A 194 13.63 11.38 0.83
CA ASP A 194 12.73 10.37 0.29
C ASP A 194 11.27 10.83 0.49
N PRO A 195 10.53 11.16 -0.59
CA PRO A 195 9.12 11.52 -0.50
C PRO A 195 8.21 10.31 -0.16
N GLY A 196 8.78 9.11 -0.10
CA GLY A 196 8.08 7.85 0.11
C GLY A 196 7.51 7.28 -1.20
N PRO A 197 6.76 6.17 -1.10
CA PRO A 197 6.22 5.49 -2.27
C PRO A 197 5.20 6.33 -3.02
N PHE A 198 5.35 6.35 -4.34
CA PHE A 198 4.27 6.69 -5.26
C PHE A 198 3.70 5.41 -5.83
N LEU A 199 2.38 5.33 -5.88
CA LEU A 199 1.63 4.19 -6.40
C LEU A 199 1.15 4.55 -7.80
N ASP A 200 1.47 3.72 -8.80
CA ASP A 200 0.82 3.84 -10.11
C ASP A 200 -0.58 3.26 -10.03
N CYS A 201 -1.56 4.02 -10.51
CA CYS A 201 -2.95 3.60 -10.57
C CYS A 201 -3.33 3.38 -12.03
N ILE A 202 -3.98 2.26 -12.32
CA ILE A 202 -4.42 1.90 -13.65
C ILE A 202 -5.90 1.58 -13.59
N ALA A 203 -6.68 2.16 -14.49
CA ALA A 203 -8.09 1.84 -14.67
C ALA A 203 -8.39 1.53 -16.14
N TRP A 204 -9.29 0.59 -16.37
CA TRP A 204 -9.76 0.24 -17.71
C TRP A 204 -11.17 -0.36 -17.62
N ASN A 205 -11.86 -0.41 -18.74
CA ASN A 205 -13.13 -1.13 -18.84
C ASN A 205 -12.88 -2.53 -19.41
N ASP A 206 -13.34 -3.57 -18.71
CA ASP A 206 -13.12 -4.96 -19.10
C ASP A 206 -14.13 -5.51 -20.14
N GLY A 207 -15.05 -4.64 -20.57
CA GLY A 207 -16.19 -4.96 -21.43
C GLY A 207 -17.53 -5.02 -20.70
N ASP A 208 -17.50 -5.12 -19.37
CA ASP A 208 -18.69 -5.14 -18.50
C ASP A 208 -18.63 -3.99 -17.49
N LYS A 209 -17.51 -3.85 -16.80
CA LYS A 209 -17.33 -2.88 -15.71
C LYS A 209 -15.97 -2.21 -15.74
N TRP A 210 -15.87 -1.12 -14.99
CA TRP A 210 -14.58 -0.47 -14.72
C TRP A 210 -13.81 -1.25 -13.67
N ILE A 211 -12.57 -1.57 -14.03
CA ILE A 211 -11.60 -2.24 -13.18
C ILE A 211 -10.47 -1.25 -12.89
N ALA A 212 -10.00 -1.27 -11.65
CA ALA A 212 -8.82 -0.55 -11.21
C ALA A 212 -7.80 -1.52 -10.61
N CYS A 213 -6.52 -1.25 -10.85
CA CYS A 213 -5.40 -1.93 -10.22
C CYS A 213 -4.41 -0.86 -9.76
N ILE A 214 -3.93 -1.00 -8.53
CA ILE A 214 -2.94 -0.09 -7.94
C ILE A 214 -1.66 -0.89 -7.78
N ASP A 215 -0.53 -0.38 -8.29
CA ASP A 215 0.77 -1.02 -8.14
C ASP A 215 1.27 -0.86 -6.69
N THR A 216 0.92 -1.82 -5.85
CA THR A 216 1.42 -1.93 -4.47
C THR A 216 2.76 -2.66 -4.37
N SER A 217 3.31 -3.17 -5.49
CA SER A 217 4.61 -3.86 -5.51
C SER A 217 5.80 -2.90 -5.51
N GLU A 218 5.56 -1.64 -5.89
CA GLU A 218 6.57 -0.60 -6.19
C GLU A 218 7.55 -0.97 -7.32
N GLN A 219 7.31 -2.09 -8.02
CA GLN A 219 8.20 -2.68 -9.04
C GLN A 219 7.55 -2.76 -10.42
N GLY A 220 6.27 -2.42 -10.55
CA GLY A 220 5.52 -2.55 -11.80
C GLY A 220 5.05 -3.98 -12.11
N ASP A 221 5.08 -4.91 -11.15
CA ASP A 221 4.51 -6.25 -11.32
C ASP A 221 3.04 -6.30 -10.88
N LEU A 222 2.16 -6.01 -11.84
CA LEU A 222 0.72 -5.95 -11.59
C LEU A 222 0.09 -7.34 -11.37
N ASN A 223 0.80 -8.45 -11.64
CA ASN A 223 0.28 -9.79 -11.32
C ASN A 223 0.14 -10.01 -9.81
N GLN A 224 0.94 -9.30 -9.01
CA GLN A 224 0.90 -9.36 -7.55
C GLN A 224 -0.16 -8.43 -6.96
N CYS A 225 -0.79 -7.60 -7.79
CA CYS A 225 -1.72 -6.57 -7.38
C CYS A 225 -3.16 -7.04 -7.60
N LYS A 226 -4.05 -6.69 -6.67
CA LYS A 226 -5.47 -7.06 -6.76
C LYS A 226 -6.21 -6.09 -7.67
N CYS A 227 -6.90 -6.63 -8.67
CA CYS A 227 -7.86 -5.89 -9.47
C CYS A 227 -9.16 -5.71 -8.67
N LEU A 228 -9.66 -4.49 -8.62
CA LEU A 228 -10.87 -4.10 -7.90
C LEU A 228 -11.85 -3.38 -8.84
N THR A 229 -13.10 -3.31 -8.44
CA THR A 229 -14.14 -2.50 -9.06
C THR A 229 -14.86 -1.71 -7.97
N ASN A 230 -16.00 -1.09 -8.25
CA ASN A 230 -16.77 -0.41 -7.22
C ASN A 230 -17.06 -1.34 -6.04
N TYR A 231 -16.90 -0.83 -4.83
CA TYR A 231 -17.15 -1.61 -3.62
C TYR A 231 -18.62 -2.06 -3.56
N TYR A 232 -19.57 -1.22 -3.97
CA TYR A 232 -20.99 -1.56 -4.06
C TYR A 232 -21.28 -2.83 -4.89
N ASP A 233 -20.53 -3.03 -5.98
CA ASP A 233 -20.80 -4.14 -6.92
C ASP A 233 -20.17 -5.46 -6.45
N SER A 234 -19.03 -5.39 -5.76
CA SER A 234 -18.21 -6.58 -5.46
C SER A 234 -18.02 -6.87 -3.97
N HIS A 235 -18.21 -5.87 -3.11
CA HIS A 235 -17.84 -5.86 -1.69
C HIS A 235 -16.38 -6.28 -1.45
N GLN A 236 -15.52 -6.07 -2.45
CA GLN A 236 -14.11 -6.41 -2.38
C GLN A 236 -13.29 -5.17 -2.05
N PHE A 237 -12.29 -5.36 -1.21
CA PHE A 237 -11.27 -4.38 -0.89
C PHE A 237 -9.88 -5.04 -0.95
N ALA A 238 -8.85 -4.22 -0.88
CA ALA A 238 -7.46 -4.64 -0.72
C ALA A 238 -6.83 -3.82 0.40
N THR A 239 -5.71 -4.31 0.92
CA THR A 239 -4.90 -3.61 1.91
C THR A 239 -3.52 -3.36 1.33
N PHE A 240 -2.88 -2.26 1.71
CA PHE A 240 -1.44 -2.12 1.51
C PHE A 240 -0.74 -3.18 2.38
N SER A 241 0.29 -3.84 1.86
CA SER A 241 0.93 -4.98 2.52
C SER A 241 1.49 -4.64 3.92
N VAL A 242 0.73 -5.06 4.94
CA VAL A 242 0.93 -5.48 6.35
C VAL A 242 2.15 -5.02 7.19
N ILE A 243 3.19 -4.33 6.71
CA ILE A 243 4.32 -3.95 7.61
C ILE A 243 4.11 -2.58 8.28
N GLY A 244 3.33 -1.66 7.69
CA GLY A 244 3.33 -0.25 8.14
C GLY A 244 2.08 0.29 8.86
N LEU A 245 0.89 -0.29 8.66
CA LEU A 245 -0.37 0.46 8.90
C LEU A 245 -1.15 0.12 10.16
N ILE A 246 -0.92 -1.05 10.74
CA ILE A 246 -1.55 -1.42 12.01
C ILE A 246 -0.59 -1.00 13.12
N SER A 247 -1.08 -0.24 14.12
CA SER A 247 -0.34 -0.06 15.37
C SER A 247 -0.09 -1.45 15.95
N LYS A 248 1.15 -1.75 16.30
CA LYS A 248 1.40 -2.80 17.28
C LYS A 248 1.09 -2.15 18.63
N ASP A 249 -0.20 -2.05 18.94
CA ASP A 249 -0.64 -1.81 20.32
C ASP A 249 -0.61 -3.14 21.09
#